data_AF-A0A1X7UJZ0-F1
#
_entry.id   AF-A0A1X7UJZ0-F1
#
_cell.length_a   1.000
_cell.length_b   1.000
_cell.length_c   1.000
_cell.angle_alpha   90.00
_cell.angle_beta   90.00
_cell.angle_gamma   90.00
#
_symmetry.space_group_name_H-M   'P 1'
#
loop_
_entity.id
_entity.type
_entity.pdbx_description
1 polymer ?
#
loop_
_entity_poly.entity_id
_entity_poly.type
_entity_poly.pdbx_seq_one_letter_code
_entity_poly.pdbx_strand_id
1 'polypeptide(L)'
;MDFISEPGINRYILCPKVRPKSCPAMSCQEILEANPKAVSEDYTIVYPNGTTYTVYCKMDTTDCGEGGWTRIAYINMTEPGATCPDGFVTKDYYNIDHSLCGNNLPNPGCLSVFFSTNGLNYSKVCGQIRGYQYHSPDGFQGSLSVGLDSYYVCGYSITRGNPRQHIWTYAGGIHQNNLQNYDCPCNTGFTHNLPPSYVGNDYYCESGLPLNEGFTSLLYPNDPLWDGQQCLGLEGPCCTNSPNLPWFNKTLNGVSNTNYIEVRSCVLYTSTDEDTPLDILELYVK
;
A
#
# COMPACT_ATOMS: atom_id res chain seq x y z
N MET A 1 11.63 -26.31 -15.88
CA MET A 1 11.10 -27.39 -16.74
C MET A 1 10.70 -28.45 -15.76
N ASP A 2 9.46 -28.42 -15.29
CA ASP A 2 9.02 -29.39 -14.29
C ASP A 2 7.90 -30.22 -14.88
N PHE A 3 8.10 -31.53 -14.78
CA PHE A 3 7.33 -32.55 -15.48
C PHE A 3 6.44 -33.25 -14.47
N ILE A 4 5.13 -33.24 -14.70
CA ILE A 4 4.22 -34.17 -14.04
C ILE A 4 3.73 -35.12 -15.12
N SER A 5 4.02 -36.41 -14.96
CA SER A 5 3.60 -37.47 -15.87
C SER A 5 2.42 -38.23 -15.28
N GLU A 6 1.32 -38.32 -16.03
CA GLU A 6 0.38 -39.44 -15.91
C GLU A 6 0.50 -40.35 -17.14
N PRO A 7 0.34 -41.68 -16.98
CA PRO A 7 0.52 -42.61 -18.07
C PRO A 7 -0.74 -42.66 -18.96
N GLY A 8 -0.63 -42.17 -20.20
CA GLY A 8 -1.53 -42.59 -21.28
C GLY A 8 -1.99 -41.54 -22.27
N ILE A 9 -1.90 -40.24 -21.98
CA ILE A 9 -2.23 -39.18 -22.93
C ILE A 9 -1.27 -38.00 -22.72
N ASN A 10 -0.16 -37.99 -23.46
CA ASN A 10 0.72 -36.83 -23.50
C ASN A 10 0.10 -35.72 -24.36
N ARG A 11 -0.83 -34.95 -23.80
CA ARG A 11 -1.24 -33.66 -24.38
C ARG A 11 -0.25 -32.58 -23.95
N TYR A 12 0.79 -32.40 -24.76
CA TYR A 12 1.69 -31.26 -24.63
C TYR A 12 0.99 -30.01 -25.16
N ILE A 13 0.50 -29.14 -24.28
CA ILE A 13 0.12 -27.78 -24.66
C ILE A 13 1.41 -26.96 -24.67
N LEU A 14 2.12 -27.01 -25.80
CA LEU A 14 3.09 -25.98 -26.12
C LEU A 14 2.29 -24.69 -26.30
N CYS A 15 2.49 -23.69 -25.42
CA CYS A 15 1.99 -22.34 -25.67
C CYS A 15 3.08 -21.56 -26.42
N PRO A 16 3.01 -21.47 -27.78
CA PRO A 16 3.92 -20.64 -28.54
C PRO A 16 3.74 -19.15 -28.20
N LYS A 17 4.72 -18.32 -28.57
CA LYS A 17 4.70 -16.85 -28.37
C LYS A 17 3.46 -16.14 -28.97
N VAL A 18 2.71 -16.81 -29.84
CA VAL A 18 1.39 -16.39 -30.32
C VAL A 18 0.36 -17.34 -29.73
N ARG A 19 -0.32 -16.94 -28.66
CA ARG A 19 -1.18 -17.82 -27.87
C ARG A 19 -2.45 -18.22 -28.63
N PRO A 20 -2.76 -19.53 -28.78
CA PRO A 20 -4.09 -19.99 -29.15
C PRO A 20 -5.09 -19.62 -28.03
N LYS A 21 -6.37 -19.39 -28.38
CA LYS A 21 -7.48 -19.15 -27.43
C LYS A 21 -7.63 -20.22 -26.32
N SER A 22 -6.96 -21.36 -26.43
CA SER A 22 -7.05 -22.48 -25.49
C SER A 22 -5.98 -22.48 -24.38
N CYS A 23 -4.99 -21.58 -24.40
CA CYS A 23 -4.03 -21.48 -23.29
C CYS A 23 -4.66 -20.66 -22.14
N PRO A 24 -4.67 -21.15 -20.89
CA PRO A 24 -5.15 -20.39 -19.74
C PRO A 24 -4.34 -19.11 -19.57
N ALA A 25 -5.00 -18.00 -19.21
CA ALA A 25 -4.28 -16.77 -18.86
C ALA A 25 -3.59 -16.93 -17.49
N MET A 26 -2.35 -16.45 -17.38
CA MET A 26 -1.53 -16.56 -16.18
C MET A 26 -1.45 -15.26 -15.38
N SER A 27 -1.95 -14.15 -15.95
CA SER A 27 -2.04 -12.85 -15.27
C SER A 27 -3.12 -11.96 -15.87
N CYS A 28 -3.54 -10.94 -15.13
CA CYS A 28 -4.44 -9.90 -15.61
C CYS A 28 -3.85 -9.13 -16.81
N GLN A 29 -2.53 -8.94 -16.84
CA GLN A 29 -1.83 -8.33 -17.97
C GLN A 29 -2.02 -9.14 -19.25
N GLU A 30 -1.82 -10.45 -19.20
CA GLU A 30 -1.99 -11.32 -20.37
C GLU A 30 -3.44 -11.32 -20.88
N ILE A 31 -4.42 -11.21 -19.97
CA ILE A 31 -5.84 -11.08 -20.34
C ILE A 31 -6.05 -9.79 -21.12
N LEU A 32 -5.56 -8.66 -20.62
CA LEU A 32 -5.74 -7.36 -21.26
C LEU A 32 -5.01 -7.28 -22.61
N GLU A 33 -3.82 -7.88 -22.72
CA GLU A 33 -3.07 -7.97 -23.99
C GLU A 33 -3.82 -8.81 -25.04
N ALA A 34 -4.46 -9.91 -24.62
CA ALA A 34 -5.23 -10.77 -25.51
C ALA A 34 -6.59 -10.16 -25.90
N ASN A 35 -7.20 -9.38 -25.01
CA ASN A 35 -8.44 -8.66 -25.25
C ASN A 35 -8.36 -7.22 -24.70
N PRO A 36 -7.96 -6.25 -25.53
CA PRO A 36 -7.88 -4.84 -25.13
C PRO A 36 -9.21 -4.19 -24.70
N LYS A 37 -10.33 -4.90 -24.85
CA LYS A 37 -11.67 -4.48 -24.40
C LYS A 37 -12.09 -5.16 -23.09
N ALA A 38 -11.20 -5.92 -22.45
CA ALA A 38 -11.47 -6.51 -21.14
C ALA A 38 -11.79 -5.40 -20.12
N VAL A 39 -12.78 -5.65 -19.27
CA VAL A 39 -13.24 -4.69 -18.25
C VAL A 39 -12.71 -5.11 -16.87
N SER A 40 -12.67 -4.17 -15.92
CA SER A 40 -12.25 -4.47 -14.55
C SER A 40 -13.30 -5.34 -13.86
N GLU A 41 -12.94 -6.59 -13.53
CA GLU A 41 -13.82 -7.58 -12.88
C GLU A 41 -12.98 -8.76 -12.37
N ASP A 42 -13.64 -9.78 -11.82
CA ASP A 42 -13.00 -11.02 -11.40
C ASP A 42 -12.73 -11.94 -12.58
N TYR A 43 -11.48 -12.38 -12.71
CA TYR A 43 -11.04 -13.35 -13.71
C TYR A 43 -10.43 -14.58 -13.07
N THR A 44 -10.55 -15.69 -13.78
CA THR A 44 -9.87 -16.93 -13.42
C THR A 44 -8.50 -16.96 -14.11
N ILE A 45 -7.42 -16.99 -13.33
CA ILE A 45 -6.05 -17.12 -13.85
C ILE A 45 -5.36 -18.37 -13.29
N VAL A 46 -4.42 -18.91 -14.06
CA VAL A 46 -3.60 -20.06 -13.67
C VAL A 46 -2.23 -19.58 -13.22
N TYR A 47 -1.92 -19.82 -11.96
CA TYR A 47 -0.65 -19.42 -11.36
C TYR A 47 0.49 -20.35 -11.77
N PRO A 48 1.77 -19.95 -11.59
CA PRO A 48 2.92 -20.76 -12.00
C PRO A 48 2.99 -22.16 -11.37
N ASN A 49 2.35 -22.35 -10.22
CA ASN A 49 2.24 -23.66 -9.55
C ASN A 49 1.13 -24.56 -10.12
N GLY A 50 0.45 -24.14 -11.20
CA GLY A 50 -0.67 -24.85 -11.84
C GLY A 50 -2.01 -24.68 -11.12
N THR A 51 -2.06 -23.98 -9.99
CA THR A 51 -3.31 -23.72 -9.26
C THR A 51 -4.09 -22.61 -9.94
N THR A 52 -5.40 -22.74 -9.96
CA THR A 52 -6.31 -21.74 -10.52
C THR A 52 -6.87 -20.88 -9.40
N TYR A 53 -6.83 -19.56 -9.56
CA TYR A 53 -7.40 -18.62 -8.62
C TYR A 53 -8.33 -17.65 -9.34
N THR A 54 -9.41 -17.26 -8.66
CA THR A 54 -10.22 -16.11 -9.03
C THR A 54 -9.59 -14.87 -8.42
N VAL A 55 -9.25 -13.90 -9.26
CA VAL A 55 -8.60 -12.64 -8.86
C VAL A 55 -9.32 -11.47 -9.51
N TYR A 56 -9.38 -10.35 -8.80
CA TYR A 56 -9.84 -9.10 -9.39
C TYR A 56 -8.74 -8.54 -10.29
N CYS A 57 -9.06 -8.33 -11.56
CA CYS A 57 -8.19 -7.68 -12.52
C CYS A 57 -8.65 -6.26 -12.78
N LYS A 58 -7.79 -5.29 -12.51
CA LYS A 58 -8.04 -3.90 -12.86
C LYS A 58 -7.51 -3.63 -14.28
N MET A 59 -8.43 -3.43 -15.22
CA MET A 59 -8.18 -3.30 -16.66
C MET A 59 -8.21 -1.84 -17.15
N ASP A 60 -8.86 -0.95 -16.40
CA ASP A 60 -8.87 0.48 -16.66
C ASP A 60 -7.51 1.13 -16.35
N THR A 61 -7.37 2.41 -16.73
CA THR A 61 -6.13 3.18 -16.59
C THR A 61 -6.27 4.37 -15.63
N THR A 62 -7.37 4.48 -14.87
CA THR A 62 -7.67 5.70 -14.11
C THR A 62 -6.77 5.89 -12.90
N ASP A 63 -6.42 4.80 -12.23
CA ASP A 63 -5.80 4.87 -10.90
C ASP A 63 -4.32 4.52 -10.96
N CYS A 64 -3.99 3.34 -11.46
CA CYS A 64 -2.62 2.87 -11.62
C CYS A 64 -1.94 3.36 -12.91
N GLY A 65 -2.55 4.29 -13.65
CA GLY A 65 -2.06 4.86 -14.92
C GLY A 65 -2.00 3.89 -16.12
N GLU A 66 -2.16 2.59 -15.89
CA GLU A 66 -2.20 1.52 -16.89
C GLU A 66 -3.15 0.41 -16.42
N GLY A 67 -3.57 -0.47 -17.33
CA GLY A 67 -4.42 -1.63 -17.01
C GLY A 67 -3.64 -2.94 -16.92
N GLY A 68 -4.35 -4.01 -16.55
CA GLY A 68 -3.82 -5.38 -16.49
C GLY A 68 -3.22 -5.72 -15.12
N TRP A 69 -3.70 -5.07 -14.07
CA TRP A 69 -3.22 -5.24 -12.70
C TRP A 69 -3.94 -6.36 -11.97
N THR A 70 -3.20 -7.17 -11.23
CA THR A 70 -3.78 -8.25 -10.40
C THR A 70 -3.88 -7.79 -8.95
N ARG A 71 -5.08 -7.74 -8.37
CA ARG A 71 -5.28 -7.36 -6.96
C ARG A 71 -4.76 -8.47 -6.03
N ILE A 72 -3.93 -8.08 -5.06
CA ILE A 72 -3.38 -9.00 -4.04
C ILE A 72 -3.83 -8.65 -2.62
N ALA A 73 -4.33 -7.43 -2.40
CA ALA A 73 -4.86 -6.98 -1.13
C ALA A 73 -6.05 -6.05 -1.35
N TYR A 74 -7.07 -6.20 -0.51
CA TYR A 74 -8.24 -5.34 -0.47
C TYR A 74 -8.75 -5.26 0.97
N ILE A 75 -8.76 -4.05 1.51
CA ILE A 75 -9.40 -3.69 2.78
C ILE A 75 -10.30 -2.51 2.46
N ASN A 76 -11.56 -2.62 2.85
CA ASN A 76 -12.50 -1.52 2.85
C ASN A 76 -13.38 -1.63 4.09
N MET A 77 -12.99 -0.93 5.15
CA MET A 77 -13.66 -1.03 6.45
C MET A 77 -15.04 -0.36 6.48
N THR A 78 -15.41 0.36 5.42
CA THR A 78 -16.77 0.89 5.25
C THR A 78 -17.77 -0.17 4.77
N GLU A 79 -17.29 -1.32 4.29
CA GLU A 79 -18.15 -2.41 3.82
C GLU A 79 -18.78 -3.21 4.97
N PRO A 80 -20.04 -3.65 4.83
CA PRO A 80 -20.68 -4.49 5.85
C PRO A 80 -19.91 -5.79 6.11
N GLY A 81 -19.51 -6.00 7.37
CA GLY A 81 -18.81 -7.20 7.80
C GLY A 81 -17.31 -7.22 7.50
N ALA A 82 -16.72 -6.08 7.11
CA ALA A 82 -15.27 -5.95 6.94
C ALA A 82 -14.52 -6.24 8.25
N THR A 83 -13.38 -6.90 8.14
CA THR A 83 -12.50 -7.25 9.26
C THR A 83 -11.06 -6.89 8.95
N CYS A 84 -10.30 -6.53 9.97
CA CYS A 84 -8.87 -6.28 9.80
C CYS A 84 -8.11 -7.58 9.49
N PRO A 85 -7.08 -7.51 8.63
CA PRO A 85 -6.25 -8.66 8.34
C PRO A 85 -5.41 -9.06 9.57
N ASP A 86 -5.03 -10.34 9.63
CA ASP A 86 -4.14 -10.87 10.66
C ASP A 86 -2.83 -10.07 10.71
N GLY A 87 -2.59 -9.42 11.85
CA GLY A 87 -1.45 -8.53 12.08
C GLY A 87 -1.87 -7.10 12.42
N PHE A 88 -3.05 -6.67 11.99
CA PHE A 88 -3.68 -5.42 12.45
C PHE A 88 -4.80 -5.70 13.44
N VAL A 89 -5.19 -4.65 14.16
CA VAL A 89 -6.29 -4.72 15.13
C VAL A 89 -7.43 -3.79 14.73
N THR A 90 -8.65 -4.23 15.02
CA THR A 90 -9.84 -3.39 14.90
C THR A 90 -9.79 -2.27 15.93
N LYS A 91 -10.07 -1.04 15.49
CA LYS A 91 -10.13 0.17 16.30
C LYS A 91 -11.47 0.84 16.10
N ASP A 92 -12.12 1.20 17.20
CA ASP A 92 -13.36 1.96 17.19
C ASP A 92 -13.11 3.34 17.78
N TYR A 93 -13.56 4.38 17.08
CA TYR A 93 -13.49 5.76 17.54
C TYR A 93 -14.90 6.34 17.58
N TYR A 94 -15.18 7.20 18.56
CA TYR A 94 -16.54 7.70 18.78
C TYR A 94 -17.02 8.71 17.72
N ASN A 95 -16.09 9.27 16.94
CA ASN A 95 -16.33 10.34 15.96
C ASN A 95 -16.24 9.88 14.50
N ILE A 96 -16.26 8.56 14.26
CA ILE A 96 -16.36 7.94 12.93
C ILE A 96 -17.40 6.82 12.99
N ASP A 97 -18.09 6.53 11.90
CA ASP A 97 -19.26 5.65 11.86
C ASP A 97 -18.95 4.18 11.53
N HIS A 98 -17.67 3.84 11.33
CA HIS A 98 -17.19 2.50 11.03
C HIS A 98 -15.87 2.21 11.76
N SER A 99 -15.56 0.94 11.96
CA SER A 99 -14.29 0.54 12.57
C SER A 99 -13.12 0.77 11.61
N LEU A 100 -11.91 0.93 12.15
CA LEU A 100 -10.68 1.07 11.38
C LEU A 100 -9.69 -0.07 11.70
N CYS A 101 -8.65 -0.20 10.88
CA CYS A 101 -7.52 -1.09 11.13
C CYS A 101 -6.27 -0.31 11.54
N GLY A 102 -5.86 -0.48 12.78
CA GLY A 102 -4.66 0.17 13.33
C GLY A 102 -3.71 -0.84 13.98
N ASN A 103 -2.84 -0.32 14.84
CA ASN A 103 -1.92 -1.13 15.64
C ASN A 103 -2.23 -1.03 17.15
N ASN A 104 -1.72 -1.94 17.96
CA ASN A 104 -1.89 -1.95 19.43
C ASN A 104 -0.55 -1.95 20.18
N LEU A 105 0.49 -1.38 19.56
CA LEU A 105 1.84 -1.41 20.09
C LEU A 105 1.97 -0.52 21.33
N PRO A 106 2.43 -1.06 22.48
CA PRO A 106 2.65 -0.28 23.69
C PRO A 106 4.00 0.45 23.71
N ASN A 107 4.82 0.26 22.67
CA ASN A 107 6.20 0.73 22.55
C ASN A 107 6.51 0.98 21.06
N PRO A 108 7.63 1.68 20.76
CA PRO A 108 8.04 1.96 19.39
C PRO A 108 8.22 0.66 18.60
N GLY A 109 7.73 0.61 17.36
CA GLY A 109 7.77 -0.62 16.56
C GLY A 109 6.86 -0.61 15.35
N CYS A 110 6.77 -1.77 14.70
CA CYS A 110 5.83 -2.00 13.60
C CYS A 110 5.10 -3.34 13.73
N LEU A 111 3.81 -3.35 13.39
CA LEU A 111 3.06 -4.56 13.10
C LEU A 111 3.06 -4.80 11.59
N SER A 112 3.14 -6.06 11.18
CA SER A 112 3.28 -6.43 9.78
C SER A 112 2.14 -7.34 9.35
N VAL A 113 1.60 -7.07 8.17
CA VAL A 113 0.65 -7.91 7.45
C VAL A 113 1.29 -8.33 6.14
N PHE A 114 1.13 -9.60 5.76
CA PHE A 114 1.73 -10.17 4.56
C PHE A 114 0.64 -10.56 3.57
N PHE A 115 0.66 -9.94 2.38
CA PHE A 115 -0.25 -10.25 1.29
C PHE A 115 0.45 -11.16 0.29
N SER A 116 -0.05 -12.39 0.15
CA SER A 116 0.48 -13.37 -0.80
C SER A 116 0.29 -12.88 -2.23
N THR A 117 1.36 -12.90 -3.02
CA THR A 117 1.26 -12.80 -4.49
C THR A 117 0.96 -14.15 -5.12
N ASN A 118 0.74 -15.20 -4.31
CA ASN A 118 0.43 -16.57 -4.72
C ASN A 118 1.43 -17.17 -5.73
N GLY A 119 2.64 -16.60 -5.80
CA GLY A 119 3.70 -17.02 -6.72
C GLY A 119 3.72 -16.28 -8.06
N LEU A 120 2.93 -15.22 -8.24
CA LEU A 120 3.06 -14.34 -9.41
C LEU A 120 4.42 -13.65 -9.37
N ASN A 121 5.09 -13.70 -10.52
CA ASN A 121 6.19 -12.81 -10.81
C ASN A 121 5.62 -11.42 -11.10
N TYR A 122 6.23 -10.39 -10.54
CA TYR A 122 5.84 -9.01 -10.75
C TYR A 122 7.08 -8.12 -10.82
N SER A 123 6.94 -7.05 -11.58
CA SER A 123 7.96 -6.00 -11.75
C SER A 123 7.42 -4.62 -11.38
N LYS A 124 6.11 -4.49 -11.20
CA LYS A 124 5.46 -3.27 -10.75
C LYS A 124 4.49 -3.55 -9.62
N VAL A 125 4.32 -2.54 -8.77
CA VAL A 125 3.34 -2.53 -7.70
C VAL A 125 2.59 -1.21 -7.75
N CYS A 126 1.28 -1.27 -7.63
CA CYS A 126 0.42 -0.11 -7.52
C CYS A 126 -0.49 -0.26 -6.30
N GLY A 127 -0.89 0.84 -5.69
CA GLY A 127 -1.86 0.77 -4.61
C GLY A 127 -2.22 2.12 -4.01
N GLN A 128 -3.15 2.05 -3.07
CA GLN A 128 -3.57 3.17 -2.23
C GLN A 128 -3.75 2.70 -0.79
N ILE A 129 -3.54 3.63 0.15
CA ILE A 129 -3.95 3.51 1.54
C ILE A 129 -4.64 4.82 1.89
N ARG A 130 -5.83 4.75 2.50
CA ARG A 130 -6.45 5.89 3.18
C ARG A 130 -6.44 5.62 4.67
N GLY A 131 -5.92 6.58 5.42
CA GLY A 131 -5.85 6.51 6.87
C GLY A 131 -6.36 7.75 7.53
N TYR A 132 -6.15 7.82 8.84
CA TYR A 132 -6.57 8.93 9.65
C TYR A 132 -5.50 9.24 10.67
N GLN A 133 -5.32 10.51 11.00
CA GLN A 133 -4.45 10.90 12.11
C GLN A 133 -5.15 10.58 13.43
N TYR A 134 -4.50 9.84 14.32
CA TYR A 134 -4.88 9.78 15.73
C TYR A 134 -3.79 10.44 16.57
N HIS A 135 -4.18 11.47 17.33
CA HIS A 135 -3.26 12.26 18.16
C HIS A 135 -2.11 12.88 17.34
N SER A 136 -0.86 12.41 17.48
CA SER A 136 0.34 13.13 17.02
C SER A 136 1.37 12.25 16.29
N PRO A 137 1.07 11.70 15.10
CA PRO A 137 2.05 10.92 14.35
C PRO A 137 3.23 11.79 13.91
N ASP A 138 4.44 11.31 14.20
CA ASP A 138 5.70 12.06 14.07
C ASP A 138 6.36 12.01 12.67
N GLY A 139 5.61 11.67 11.62
CA GLY A 139 6.10 11.60 10.24
C GLY A 139 7.34 10.72 10.10
N PHE A 140 8.48 11.34 9.80
CA PHE A 140 9.79 10.70 9.64
C PHE A 140 10.76 11.00 10.80
N GLN A 141 10.27 11.39 11.97
CA GLN A 141 11.14 11.72 13.11
C GLN A 141 12.05 10.56 13.50
N GLY A 142 13.35 10.86 13.66
CA GLY A 142 14.37 9.86 14.04
C GLY A 142 14.75 8.86 12.93
N SER A 143 14.10 8.93 11.77
CA SER A 143 14.28 7.99 10.65
C SER A 143 15.72 7.88 10.14
N LEU A 144 16.48 8.98 10.16
CA LEU A 144 17.87 9.03 9.69
C LEU A 144 18.85 8.20 10.55
N SER A 145 18.45 7.80 11.75
CA SER A 145 19.26 7.00 12.67
C SER A 145 18.97 5.50 12.58
N VAL A 146 18.00 5.09 11.75
CA VAL A 146 17.53 3.72 11.67
C VAL A 146 17.47 3.22 10.22
N GLY A 147 17.44 1.89 10.06
CA GLY A 147 17.31 1.24 8.75
C GLY A 147 15.88 0.88 8.38
N LEU A 148 15.72 0.36 7.16
CA LEU A 148 14.44 -0.13 6.61
C LEU A 148 13.75 -1.16 7.53
N ASP A 149 14.52 -1.95 8.29
CA ASP A 149 13.95 -2.93 9.20
C ASP A 149 13.37 -2.34 10.49
N SER A 150 13.59 -1.05 10.76
CA SER A 150 13.08 -0.34 11.94
C SER A 150 11.73 0.33 11.70
N TYR A 151 11.21 1.00 12.73
CA TYR A 151 10.01 1.87 12.73
C TYR A 151 10.35 3.29 12.27
N TYR A 152 10.90 3.42 11.07
CA TYR A 152 11.43 4.70 10.57
C TYR A 152 10.35 5.74 10.21
N VAL A 153 9.06 5.42 10.34
CA VAL A 153 7.94 6.27 9.96
C VAL A 153 6.76 6.03 10.91
N CYS A 154 6.02 7.07 11.27
CA CYS A 154 4.67 6.95 11.83
C CYS A 154 3.68 6.88 10.66
N GLY A 155 3.12 5.71 10.40
CA GLY A 155 2.39 5.43 9.16
C GLY A 155 2.59 4.01 8.65
N TYR A 156 2.61 3.85 7.33
CA TYR A 156 2.75 2.56 6.66
C TYR A 156 4.01 2.45 5.80
N SER A 157 4.78 1.38 6.00
CA SER A 157 5.90 0.98 5.14
C SER A 157 5.50 -0.23 4.31
N ILE A 158 5.50 -0.08 2.97
CA ILE A 158 5.22 -1.16 2.03
C ILE A 158 6.55 -1.69 1.51
N THR A 159 6.77 -3.00 1.69
CA THR A 159 8.05 -3.65 1.39
C THR A 159 7.86 -5.04 0.78
N ARG A 160 8.94 -5.62 0.27
CA ARG A 160 8.99 -6.99 -0.22
C ARG A 160 10.31 -7.66 0.11
N GLY A 161 10.38 -8.98 -0.05
CA GLY A 161 11.64 -9.68 -0.08
C GLY A 161 12.24 -9.97 1.29
N ASN A 162 13.27 -10.82 1.26
CA ASN A 162 14.18 -11.06 2.37
C ASN A 162 15.60 -11.23 1.80
N PRO A 163 16.53 -10.26 1.96
CA PRO A 163 16.41 -9.05 2.77
C PRO A 163 15.32 -8.09 2.27
N ARG A 164 14.76 -7.32 3.20
CA ARG A 164 13.65 -6.39 2.96
C ARG A 164 14.06 -5.32 1.96
N GLN A 165 13.16 -5.01 1.04
CA GLN A 165 13.29 -3.97 0.02
C GLN A 165 12.10 -3.02 0.10
N HIS A 166 12.37 -1.72 0.05
CA HIS A 166 11.36 -0.68 0.07
C HIS A 166 10.56 -0.63 -1.25
N ILE A 167 9.26 -0.38 -1.16
CA ILE A 167 8.37 -0.12 -2.31
C ILE A 167 7.78 1.29 -2.19
N TRP A 168 7.11 1.58 -1.08
CA TRP A 168 6.43 2.85 -0.86
C TRP A 168 6.27 3.14 0.65
N THR A 169 6.16 4.42 1.02
CA THR A 169 5.87 4.84 2.40
C THR A 169 4.67 5.78 2.44
N TYR A 170 3.79 5.59 3.42
CA TYR A 170 2.75 6.54 3.80
C TYR A 170 3.11 7.08 5.18
N ALA A 171 3.23 8.39 5.34
CA ALA A 171 3.65 9.04 6.59
C ALA A 171 2.57 9.98 7.10
N GLY A 172 2.21 9.89 8.38
CA GLY A 172 1.34 10.87 9.05
C GLY A 172 2.21 11.90 9.75
N GLY A 173 2.09 13.17 9.39
CA GLY A 173 2.69 14.29 10.16
C GLY A 173 1.69 14.86 11.17
N ILE A 174 2.17 15.68 12.11
CA ILE A 174 1.28 16.29 13.11
C ILE A 174 0.50 17.47 12.55
N HIS A 175 1.17 18.42 11.87
CA HIS A 175 0.55 19.67 11.43
C HIS A 175 0.71 19.92 9.93
N GLN A 176 -0.40 20.31 9.31
CA GLN A 176 -0.46 20.75 7.91
C GLN A 176 0.19 22.12 7.65
N ASN A 177 0.49 22.90 8.70
CA ASN A 177 1.00 24.28 8.54
C ASN A 177 2.14 24.60 9.52
N ASN A 178 3.09 23.68 9.65
CA ASN A 178 4.29 23.84 10.46
C ASN A 178 5.50 23.15 9.79
N LEU A 179 6.70 23.39 10.32
CA LEU A 179 7.98 22.91 9.78
C LEU A 179 8.82 22.22 10.85
N GLN A 180 8.20 21.69 11.90
CA GLN A 180 8.91 20.96 12.94
C GLN A 180 9.32 19.58 12.46
N ASN A 181 10.18 18.94 13.22
CA ASN A 181 10.83 17.69 12.87
C ASN A 181 9.90 16.46 12.83
N TYR A 182 8.62 16.63 13.19
CA TYR A 182 7.53 15.65 13.14
C TYR A 182 6.48 15.95 12.05
N ASP A 183 6.62 17.06 11.32
CA ASP A 183 5.69 17.43 10.25
C ASP A 183 6.14 16.84 8.90
N CYS A 184 5.28 16.98 7.88
CA CYS A 184 5.52 16.37 6.58
C CYS A 184 6.69 16.99 5.81
N PRO A 185 7.62 16.18 5.25
CA PRO A 185 8.75 16.70 4.48
C PRO A 185 8.40 17.45 3.20
N CYS A 186 7.18 17.25 2.69
CA CYS A 186 6.66 17.97 1.53
C CYS A 186 6.11 19.36 1.89
N ASN A 187 6.10 19.75 3.18
CA ASN A 187 5.72 21.09 3.59
C ASN A 187 6.67 22.14 2.98
N THR A 188 6.11 23.24 2.49
CA THR A 188 6.86 24.31 1.83
C THR A 188 7.87 24.93 2.80
N GLY A 189 9.16 24.78 2.52
CA GLY A 189 10.25 25.29 3.36
C GLY A 189 10.76 24.30 4.43
N PHE A 190 10.30 23.05 4.41
CA PHE A 190 10.80 22.02 5.32
C PHE A 190 12.28 21.71 5.07
N THR A 191 13.06 21.67 6.15
CA THR A 191 14.51 21.38 6.10
C THR A 191 14.98 20.38 7.16
N HIS A 192 14.05 19.81 7.92
CA HIS A 192 14.33 18.89 9.02
C HIS A 192 14.38 17.43 8.55
N ASN A 193 13.85 16.48 9.34
CA ASN A 193 13.96 15.03 9.13
C ASN A 193 13.43 14.58 7.76
N LEU A 194 14.31 14.60 6.76
CA LEU A 194 14.00 14.12 5.42
C LEU A 194 13.80 12.60 5.44
N PRO A 195 12.97 12.05 4.53
CA PRO A 195 12.84 10.62 4.36
C PRO A 195 14.23 9.97 4.18
N PRO A 196 14.47 8.78 4.75
CA PRO A 196 15.71 8.06 4.55
C PRO A 196 16.01 7.84 3.07
N SER A 197 17.30 7.72 2.71
CA SER A 197 17.73 7.59 1.31
C SER A 197 17.13 6.39 0.57
N TYR A 198 16.78 5.32 1.30
CA TYR A 198 16.09 4.15 0.74
C TYR A 198 14.60 4.39 0.45
N VAL A 199 14.00 5.43 1.03
CA VAL A 199 12.64 5.91 0.70
C VAL A 199 12.71 6.92 -0.44
N GLY A 200 13.63 7.88 -0.37
CA GLY A 200 13.77 8.93 -1.39
C GLY A 200 12.45 9.69 -1.58
N ASN A 201 11.93 9.66 -2.82
CA ASN A 201 10.66 10.30 -3.19
C ASN A 201 9.48 9.30 -3.26
N ASP A 202 9.68 8.05 -2.86
CA ASP A 202 8.67 7.00 -2.91
C ASP A 202 7.81 7.02 -1.64
N TYR A 203 7.18 8.16 -1.38
CA TYR A 203 6.32 8.36 -0.23
C TYR A 203 5.17 9.34 -0.49
N TYR A 204 4.12 9.18 0.32
CA TYR A 204 3.13 10.22 0.59
C TYR A 204 3.19 10.61 2.05
N CYS A 205 2.97 11.89 2.32
CA CYS A 205 2.87 12.41 3.68
C CYS A 205 1.69 13.37 3.76
N GLU A 206 0.94 13.29 4.86
CA GLU A 206 -0.19 14.18 5.12
C GLU A 206 -0.43 14.33 6.63
N SER A 207 -1.14 15.38 7.04
CA SER A 207 -1.58 15.66 8.40
C SER A 207 -3.09 15.93 8.38
N GLY A 208 -3.84 15.24 9.24
CA GLY A 208 -5.29 15.43 9.37
C GLY A 208 -5.69 16.49 10.42
N LEU A 209 -4.73 17.05 11.17
CA LEU A 209 -5.00 18.07 12.18
C LEU A 209 -5.41 19.40 11.51
N PRO A 210 -6.59 19.97 11.83
CA PRO A 210 -7.02 21.25 11.26
C PRO A 210 -6.08 22.42 11.57
N LEU A 211 -6.06 23.42 10.68
CA LEU A 211 -5.28 24.64 10.83
C LEU A 211 -5.55 25.35 12.17
N ASN A 212 -4.46 25.68 12.87
CA ASN A 212 -4.47 26.42 14.15
C ASN A 212 -5.11 25.67 15.33
N GLU A 213 -5.28 24.35 15.22
CA GLU A 213 -5.68 23.51 16.34
C GLU A 213 -4.47 22.84 16.99
N GLY A 214 -4.60 22.51 18.27
CA GLY A 214 -3.65 21.65 18.97
C GLY A 214 -4.08 20.20 18.85
N PHE A 215 -3.13 19.28 18.71
CA PHE A 215 -3.47 17.86 18.73
C PHE A 215 -4.01 17.45 20.10
N THR A 216 -4.94 16.50 20.10
CA THR A 216 -5.57 15.90 21.29
C THR A 216 -5.71 14.40 21.07
N SER A 217 -6.06 13.63 22.11
CA SER A 217 -6.18 12.16 22.04
C SER A 217 -7.46 11.71 21.33
N LEU A 218 -7.64 12.22 20.11
CA LEU A 218 -8.79 12.05 19.24
C LEU A 218 -8.33 11.63 17.85
N LEU A 219 -9.24 10.96 17.14
CA LEU A 219 -9.13 10.75 15.70
C LEU A 219 -9.51 12.04 14.98
N TYR A 220 -8.83 12.35 13.87
CA TYR A 220 -9.19 13.44 12.96
C TYR A 220 -9.82 12.88 11.67
N PRO A 221 -11.15 12.60 11.66
CA PRO A 221 -11.81 11.91 10.55
C PRO A 221 -12.23 12.82 9.39
N ASN A 222 -12.26 14.14 9.60
CA ASN A 222 -12.71 15.10 8.60
C ASN A 222 -11.66 15.37 7.52
N ASP A 223 -10.42 14.96 7.77
CA ASP A 223 -9.26 15.18 6.92
C ASP A 223 -8.48 13.86 6.79
N PRO A 224 -8.99 12.91 5.98
CA PRO A 224 -8.36 11.60 5.83
C PRO A 224 -6.93 11.74 5.27
N LEU A 225 -6.02 10.97 5.83
CA LEU A 225 -4.65 10.92 5.36
C LEU A 225 -4.56 10.17 4.03
N TRP A 226 -3.75 10.74 3.14
CA TRP A 226 -3.27 10.20 1.87
C TRP A 226 -4.35 10.00 0.82
N ASP A 227 -5.43 10.77 0.90
CA ASP A 227 -6.52 10.77 -0.08
C ASP A 227 -6.30 11.77 -1.23
N GLY A 228 -5.24 12.59 -1.12
CA GLY A 228 -4.86 13.58 -2.12
C GLY A 228 -5.70 14.86 -2.08
N GLN A 229 -6.45 15.09 -1.01
CA GLN A 229 -7.33 16.24 -0.84
C GLN A 229 -6.97 17.00 0.42
N GLN A 230 -7.51 18.22 0.56
CA GLN A 230 -7.46 18.95 1.83
C GLN A 230 -6.07 19.28 2.43
N CYS A 231 -4.96 19.05 1.71
CA CYS A 231 -3.67 19.66 2.05
C CYS A 231 -3.73 21.20 1.93
N LEU A 232 -3.87 21.91 3.06
CA LEU A 232 -3.84 23.38 3.10
C LEU A 232 -2.51 23.89 3.67
N GLY A 233 -2.32 25.21 3.64
CA GLY A 233 -1.15 25.85 4.25
C GLY A 233 0.18 25.42 3.62
N LEU A 234 1.16 25.11 4.46
CA LEU A 234 2.49 24.67 4.01
C LEU A 234 2.46 23.28 3.38
N GLU A 235 1.51 22.44 3.76
CA GLU A 235 1.34 21.06 3.27
C GLU A 235 0.77 20.96 1.85
N GLY A 236 0.29 22.06 1.25
CA GLY A 236 -0.26 22.06 -0.12
C GLY A 236 0.54 21.25 -1.18
N PRO A 237 1.88 21.26 -1.20
CA PRO A 237 2.66 20.40 -2.11
C PRO A 237 2.45 18.90 -1.90
N CYS A 238 2.12 18.44 -0.69
CA CYS A 238 1.90 17.03 -0.38
C CYS A 238 0.78 16.40 -1.22
N CYS A 239 -0.27 17.16 -1.53
CA CYS A 239 -1.36 16.72 -2.41
C CYS A 239 -1.10 16.93 -3.91
N THR A 240 -0.02 17.63 -4.29
CA THR A 240 0.22 18.04 -5.69
C THR A 240 1.54 17.51 -6.27
N ASN A 241 2.46 17.06 -5.41
CA ASN A 241 3.77 16.53 -5.80
C ASN A 241 3.68 15.19 -6.54
N SER A 242 2.52 14.52 -6.50
CA SER A 242 2.27 13.29 -7.23
C SER A 242 0.99 13.40 -8.04
N PRO A 243 1.05 13.28 -9.37
CA PRO A 243 -0.13 13.36 -10.23
C PRO A 243 -1.08 12.17 -10.07
N ASN A 244 -0.64 11.12 -9.35
CA ASN A 244 -1.37 9.87 -9.22
C ASN A 244 -2.04 9.71 -7.85
N LEU A 245 -1.87 10.64 -6.90
CA LEU A 245 -2.54 10.59 -5.60
C LEU A 245 -4.05 10.33 -5.77
N PRO A 246 -4.65 9.41 -4.99
CA PRO A 246 -4.08 8.70 -3.83
C PRO A 246 -3.22 7.46 -4.16
N TRP A 247 -3.02 7.16 -5.44
CA TRP A 247 -2.39 5.94 -5.93
C TRP A 247 -0.90 6.11 -6.22
N PHE A 248 -0.07 5.22 -5.66
CA PHE A 248 1.30 5.05 -6.16
C PHE A 248 1.35 4.04 -7.29
N ASN A 249 2.30 4.22 -8.21
CA ASN A 249 2.71 3.20 -9.18
C ASN A 249 4.23 3.13 -9.21
N LYS A 250 4.77 2.01 -8.74
CA LYS A 250 6.21 1.79 -8.57
C LYS A 250 6.71 0.66 -9.45
N THR A 251 7.66 0.96 -10.33
CA THR A 251 8.49 -0.06 -10.98
C THR A 251 9.63 -0.47 -10.06
N LEU A 252 9.84 -1.77 -9.93
CA LEU A 252 10.79 -2.36 -9.00
C LEU A 252 12.04 -2.84 -9.72
N ASN A 253 13.18 -2.70 -9.04
CA ASN A 253 14.46 -3.20 -9.53
C ASN A 253 14.60 -4.69 -9.20
N GLY A 254 14.83 -5.51 -10.22
CA GLY A 254 15.02 -6.95 -10.05
C GLY A 254 13.74 -7.74 -9.73
N VAL A 255 13.84 -9.06 -9.90
CA VAL A 255 12.75 -10.00 -9.62
C VAL A 255 12.66 -10.22 -8.11
N SER A 256 11.44 -10.22 -7.56
CA SER A 256 11.24 -10.56 -6.15
C SER A 256 11.75 -11.97 -5.87
N ASN A 257 12.45 -12.15 -4.74
CA ASN A 257 12.83 -13.47 -4.23
C ASN A 257 11.79 -14.06 -3.26
N THR A 258 10.62 -13.40 -3.15
CA THR A 258 9.52 -13.79 -2.27
C THR A 258 8.17 -13.62 -2.97
N ASN A 259 7.18 -14.37 -2.47
CA ASN A 259 5.82 -14.39 -3.01
C ASN A 259 4.85 -13.56 -2.16
N TYR A 260 5.32 -12.43 -1.60
CA TYR A 260 4.47 -11.55 -0.80
C TYR A 260 4.84 -10.08 -0.98
N ILE A 261 3.90 -9.22 -0.60
CA ILE A 261 4.13 -7.83 -0.25
C ILE A 261 3.79 -7.66 1.24
N GLU A 262 4.69 -7.04 1.98
CA GLU A 262 4.53 -6.75 3.40
C GLU A 262 4.06 -5.30 3.56
N VAL A 263 3.02 -5.09 4.38
CA VAL A 263 2.58 -3.77 4.80
C VAL A 263 2.79 -3.66 6.30
N ARG A 264 3.54 -2.66 6.72
CA ARG A 264 3.94 -2.47 8.12
C ARG A 264 3.32 -1.19 8.66
N SER A 265 2.46 -1.28 9.68
CA SER A 265 1.98 -0.13 10.44
C SER A 265 2.96 0.15 11.57
N CYS A 266 3.56 1.34 11.58
CA CYS A 266 4.67 1.69 12.46
C CYS A 266 4.34 2.93 13.32
N VAL A 267 4.88 2.94 14.54
CA VAL A 267 4.80 4.05 15.50
C VAL A 267 6.16 4.28 16.16
N LEU A 268 6.46 5.52 16.53
CA LEU A 268 7.69 5.96 17.19
C LEU A 268 7.59 5.94 18.73
N TYR A 269 6.39 5.96 19.30
CA TYR A 269 6.13 5.86 20.74
C TYR A 269 5.12 4.77 21.07
N THR A 270 3.82 5.02 20.92
CA THR A 270 2.76 4.07 21.26
C THR A 270 1.56 4.24 20.31
N SER A 271 0.78 3.18 20.17
CA SER A 271 -0.49 3.23 19.41
C SER A 271 -1.54 4.15 20.03
N THR A 272 -1.35 4.60 21.26
CA THR A 272 -2.26 5.55 21.93
C THR A 272 -1.82 7.00 21.77
N ASP A 273 -0.76 7.25 20.99
CA ASP A 273 -0.12 8.56 20.83
C ASP A 273 0.10 8.92 19.35
N GLU A 274 0.34 7.95 18.48
CA GLU A 274 0.79 8.21 17.09
C GLU A 274 0.19 7.27 16.04
N ASP A 275 -0.96 6.65 16.35
CA ASP A 275 -1.57 5.71 15.42
C ASP A 275 -2.06 6.43 14.15
N THR A 276 -2.04 5.70 13.05
CA THR A 276 -2.59 6.16 11.76
C THR A 276 -3.52 5.09 11.20
N PRO A 277 -4.65 4.80 11.87
CA PRO A 277 -5.51 3.69 11.48
C PRO A 277 -6.11 3.90 10.07
N LEU A 278 -6.23 2.81 9.30
CA LEU A 278 -6.73 2.82 7.92
C LEU A 278 -8.16 2.28 7.79
N ASP A 279 -8.86 2.73 6.77
CA ASP A 279 -10.11 2.11 6.30
C ASP A 279 -9.98 1.51 4.90
N ILE A 280 -9.16 2.11 4.02
CA ILE A 280 -8.89 1.61 2.68
C ILE A 280 -7.44 1.13 2.57
N LEU A 281 -7.26 -0.06 2.00
CA LEU A 281 -5.98 -0.53 1.47
C LEU A 281 -6.24 -1.34 0.22
N GLU A 282 -5.61 -0.94 -0.89
CA GLU A 282 -5.62 -1.74 -2.10
C GLU A 282 -4.21 -1.90 -2.62
N LEU A 283 -3.83 -3.15 -2.94
CA LEU A 283 -2.53 -3.44 -3.56
C LEU A 283 -2.71 -4.32 -4.78
N TYR A 284 -1.94 -3.98 -5.80
CA TYR A 284 -1.93 -4.63 -7.09
C TYR A 284 -0.51 -4.92 -7.55
N VAL A 285 -0.34 -6.00 -8.30
CA VAL A 285 0.93 -6.40 -8.92
C VAL A 285 0.79 -6.61 -10.42
N LYS A 286 1.87 -6.35 -11.14
CA LYS A 286 1.99 -6.53 -12.59
C LYS A 286 3.40 -6.97 -12.98
#